data_AF-V4YH83-F1
#
_entry.id   AF-V4YH83-F1
#
_cell.length_a   1.000
_cell.length_b   1.000
_cell.length_c   1.000
_cell.angle_alpha   90.00
_cell.angle_beta   90.00
_cell.angle_gamma   90.00
#
_symmetry.space_group_name_H-M   'P 1'
#
loop_
_entity.id
_entity.type
_entity.pdbx_description
1 polymer ?
#
loop_
_entity_poly.entity_id
_entity_poly.type
_entity_poly.pdbx_seq_one_letter_code
_entity_poly.pdbx_strand_id
1 'polypeptide(L)'
;MNADGDVIAAIQDISSLAALQQLFETSSEDDAYLQAKQAWTAAQRARQATKPQSPGLPGDHVQIDDQSFYIHGITHVGTDEERSFLQDQVSQILDGDAAVYCEQGIRPLYFKSFPQVSEMDDYRWATASRTTTGAYTPTVPDFGGIRDDLDSLSERARRGVFEVIAAGERLYGNSVAQQVGEAVSTLLGSHVHLATGDDFESFRLRRSAAENPGQLVRLQRYYDRAFLPQPLEREWLRRHDPRLERVSHARNERMADYAIHHEDAARDVHLVVGAAHGPGVRYYLEAFRDDRRESPTNFQFY
;
A
#
# COMPACT_ATOMS: atom_id res chain seq x y z
N MET A 1 25.08 -3.07 -19.53
CA MET A 1 24.13 -3.08 -18.41
C MET A 1 23.47 -1.72 -18.40
N ASN A 2 22.14 -1.66 -18.40
CA ASN A 2 21.44 -0.37 -18.34
C ASN A 2 21.61 0.19 -16.94
N ALA A 3 22.07 1.43 -16.80
CA ALA A 3 22.30 2.09 -15.51
C ALA A 3 21.09 1.99 -14.57
N ASP A 4 19.86 1.99 -15.11
CA ASP A 4 18.62 1.83 -14.34
C ASP A 4 18.49 0.45 -13.66
N GLY A 5 19.02 -0.61 -14.27
CA GLY A 5 18.98 -1.97 -13.71
C GLY A 5 19.92 -2.14 -12.52
N ASP A 6 21.10 -1.51 -12.59
CA ASP A 6 22.09 -1.54 -11.52
C ASP A 6 21.61 -0.75 -10.28
N VAL A 7 20.89 0.37 -10.49
CA VAL A 7 20.27 1.15 -9.41
C VAL A 7 19.13 0.38 -8.71
N ILE A 8 18.27 -0.32 -9.47
CA ILE A 8 17.20 -1.14 -8.86
C ILE A 8 17.80 -2.22 -7.97
N ALA A 9 18.76 -2.99 -8.49
CA ALA A 9 19.40 -4.07 -7.74
C ALA A 9 20.05 -3.54 -6.45
N ALA A 10 20.78 -2.43 -6.55
CA ALA A 10 21.41 -1.81 -5.39
C ALA A 10 20.40 -1.37 -4.32
N ILE A 11 19.29 -0.74 -4.71
CA ILE A 11 18.25 -0.32 -3.75
C ILE A 11 17.53 -1.54 -3.14
N GLN A 12 17.30 -2.61 -3.92
CA GLN A 12 16.65 -3.84 -3.45
C GLN A 12 17.42 -4.56 -2.35
N ASP A 13 18.76 -4.54 -2.43
CA ASP A 13 19.64 -5.22 -1.48
C ASP A 13 19.89 -4.42 -0.19
N ILE A 14 19.49 -3.15 -0.16
CA ILE A 14 19.68 -2.28 1.01
C ILE A 14 18.51 -2.43 1.98
N SER A 15 18.86 -2.70 3.25
CA SER A 15 17.90 -2.84 4.33
C SER A 15 17.90 -1.68 5.34
N SER A 16 18.69 -0.62 5.12
CA SER A 16 18.71 0.55 6.00
C SER A 16 18.91 1.90 5.30
N LEU A 17 18.35 2.96 5.88
CA LEU A 17 18.49 4.33 5.41
C LEU A 17 19.92 4.85 5.51
N ALA A 18 20.70 4.37 6.48
CA ALA A 18 22.14 4.68 6.59
C ALA A 18 22.94 4.10 5.41
N ALA A 19 22.63 2.88 4.98
CA ALA A 19 23.24 2.29 3.79
C ALA A 19 22.75 2.99 2.50
N LEU A 20 21.50 3.46 2.48
CA LEU A 20 20.97 4.28 1.39
C LEU A 20 21.72 5.62 1.30
N GLN A 21 22.02 6.25 2.42
CA GLN A 21 22.83 7.46 2.50
C GLN A 21 24.24 7.23 1.93
N GLN A 22 24.86 6.09 2.22
CA GLN A 22 26.15 5.73 1.65
C GLN A 22 26.07 5.52 0.13
N LEU A 23 25.01 4.86 -0.36
CA LEU A 23 24.81 4.60 -1.79
C LEU A 23 24.64 5.91 -2.59
N PHE A 24 23.87 6.87 -2.07
CA PHE A 24 23.57 8.13 -2.74
C PHE A 24 24.52 9.28 -2.36
N GLU A 25 25.51 9.02 -1.50
CA GLU A 25 26.51 9.99 -1.03
C GLU A 25 25.88 11.30 -0.51
N THR A 26 24.77 11.21 0.23
CA THR A 26 24.02 12.39 0.71
C THR A 26 24.42 12.84 2.11
N SER A 27 24.11 14.10 2.43
CA SER A 27 24.34 14.70 3.75
C SER A 27 23.46 14.14 4.86
N SER A 28 22.32 13.54 4.53
CA SER A 28 21.38 12.97 5.49
C SER A 28 20.67 11.74 4.94
N GLU A 29 20.16 10.91 5.85
CA GLU A 29 19.30 9.76 5.53
C GLU A 29 17.99 10.20 4.86
N ASP A 30 17.46 11.38 5.19
CA ASP A 30 16.25 11.93 4.59
C ASP A 30 16.46 12.34 3.13
N ASP A 31 17.58 13.00 2.85
CA ASP A 31 17.96 13.32 1.47
C ASP A 31 18.17 12.04 0.65
N ALA A 32 18.79 11.02 1.26
CA ALA A 32 19.02 9.72 0.62
C ALA A 32 17.69 9.05 0.23
N TYR A 33 16.74 9.03 1.16
CA TYR A 33 15.41 8.45 0.95
C TYR A 33 14.67 9.11 -0.22
N LEU A 34 14.66 10.46 -0.26
CA LEU A 34 13.98 11.20 -1.32
C LEU A 34 14.64 11.00 -2.69
N GLN A 35 15.97 10.99 -2.75
CA GLN A 35 16.69 10.71 -4.01
C GLN A 35 16.47 9.26 -4.48
N ALA A 36 16.54 8.30 -3.57
CA ALA A 36 16.26 6.90 -3.87
C ALA A 36 14.84 6.71 -4.38
N LYS A 37 13.84 7.39 -3.79
CA LYS A 37 12.45 7.38 -4.24
C LYS A 37 12.30 7.82 -5.70
N GLN A 38 12.98 8.89 -6.08
CA GLN A 38 12.94 9.37 -7.46
C GLN A 38 13.58 8.37 -8.43
N ALA A 39 14.78 7.88 -8.09
CA ALA A 39 15.51 6.91 -8.91
C ALA A 39 14.73 5.59 -9.05
N TRP A 40 14.21 5.06 -7.94
CA TRP A 40 13.37 3.87 -7.88
C TRP A 40 12.13 4.01 -8.75
N THR A 41 11.37 5.10 -8.59
CA THR A 41 10.13 5.33 -9.33
C THR A 41 10.37 5.37 -10.84
N ALA A 42 11.44 6.04 -11.27
CA ALA A 42 11.82 6.12 -12.68
C ALA A 42 12.20 4.75 -13.25
N ALA A 43 13.07 4.02 -12.54
CA ALA A 43 13.55 2.72 -12.97
C ALA A 43 12.43 1.65 -12.99
N GLN A 44 11.57 1.63 -11.97
CA GLN A 44 10.41 0.74 -11.92
C GLN A 44 9.41 1.05 -13.02
N ARG A 45 9.17 2.34 -13.33
CA ARG A 45 8.31 2.73 -14.46
C ARG A 45 8.85 2.20 -15.79
N ALA A 46 10.16 2.27 -16.01
CA ALA A 46 10.80 1.70 -17.20
C ALA A 46 10.65 0.17 -17.26
N ARG A 47 10.86 -0.53 -16.14
CA ARG A 47 10.68 -1.98 -16.02
C ARG A 47 9.24 -2.43 -16.28
N GLN A 48 8.26 -1.69 -15.78
CA GLN A 48 6.85 -2.03 -15.92
C GLN A 48 6.30 -1.78 -17.34
N ALA A 49 6.96 -0.94 -18.15
CA ALA A 49 6.52 -0.61 -19.52
C ALA A 49 6.47 -1.84 -20.44
N THR A 50 7.26 -2.87 -20.14
CA THR A 50 7.36 -4.11 -20.94
C THR A 50 6.62 -5.29 -20.32
N LYS A 51 6.04 -5.14 -19.11
CA LYS A 51 5.36 -6.25 -18.41
C LYS A 51 3.95 -6.45 -19.01
N PRO A 52 3.64 -7.62 -19.58
CA PRO A 52 2.29 -7.92 -20.08
C PRO A 52 1.28 -7.94 -18.92
N GLN A 53 0.00 -7.80 -19.27
CA GLN A 53 -1.10 -7.99 -18.32
C GLN A 53 -1.49 -9.46 -18.32
N SER A 54 -1.56 -10.08 -17.14
CA SER A 54 -2.11 -11.42 -16.99
C SER A 54 -3.64 -11.36 -16.92
N PRO A 55 -4.35 -12.34 -17.50
CA PRO A 55 -5.80 -12.47 -17.33
C PRO A 55 -6.15 -12.82 -15.88
N GLY A 56 -7.39 -12.53 -15.46
CA GLY A 56 -7.91 -12.80 -14.12
C GLY A 56 -7.75 -11.63 -13.14
N LEU A 57 -7.86 -11.93 -11.84
CA LEU A 57 -7.64 -10.95 -10.78
C LEU A 57 -6.15 -10.54 -10.76
N PRO A 58 -5.80 -9.28 -11.05
CA PRO A 58 -4.41 -8.86 -11.08
C PRO A 58 -3.75 -9.05 -9.72
N GLY A 59 -2.49 -9.44 -9.72
CA GLY A 59 -1.71 -9.64 -8.51
C GLY A 59 -0.27 -10.04 -8.80
N ASP A 60 0.53 -10.04 -7.76
CA ASP A 60 1.84 -10.68 -7.77
C ASP A 60 1.71 -12.16 -7.39
N HIS A 61 2.73 -12.94 -7.73
CA HIS A 61 2.80 -14.37 -7.44
C HIS A 61 4.15 -14.70 -6.80
N VAL A 62 4.12 -15.43 -5.69
CA VAL A 62 5.29 -15.96 -5.01
C VAL A 62 5.07 -17.46 -4.81
N GLN A 63 5.99 -18.27 -5.31
CA GLN A 63 6.00 -19.70 -5.03
C GLN A 63 6.94 -19.99 -3.86
N ILE A 64 6.45 -20.73 -2.86
CA ILE A 64 7.20 -21.22 -1.70
C ILE A 64 6.98 -22.72 -1.67
N ASP A 65 8.05 -23.49 -1.85
CA ASP A 65 7.98 -24.95 -2.01
C ASP A 65 6.95 -25.38 -3.09
N ASP A 66 5.93 -26.15 -2.70
CA ASP A 66 4.84 -26.62 -3.56
C ASP A 66 3.57 -25.76 -3.51
N GLN A 67 3.60 -24.65 -2.75
CA GLN A 67 2.48 -23.72 -2.62
C GLN A 67 2.70 -22.43 -3.42
N SER A 68 1.63 -21.95 -4.03
CA SER A 68 1.58 -20.69 -4.76
C SER A 68 0.77 -19.66 -4.01
N PHE A 69 1.40 -18.53 -3.72
CA PHE A 69 0.77 -17.38 -3.08
C PHE A 69 0.50 -16.28 -4.10
N TYR A 70 -0.76 -15.90 -4.25
CA TYR A 70 -1.20 -14.83 -5.13
C TYR A 70 -1.62 -13.61 -4.31
N ILE A 71 -1.05 -12.44 -4.59
CA ILE A 71 -1.29 -11.22 -3.83
C ILE A 71 -2.07 -10.22 -4.69
N HIS A 72 -3.35 -10.08 -4.40
CA HIS A 72 -4.30 -9.27 -5.17
C HIS A 72 -4.58 -7.93 -4.48
N GLY A 73 -4.06 -6.85 -5.06
CA GLY A 73 -4.30 -5.49 -4.59
C GLY A 73 -5.62 -4.90 -5.09
N ILE A 74 -6.51 -4.53 -4.17
CA ILE A 74 -7.84 -3.94 -4.47
C ILE A 74 -7.98 -2.52 -3.90
N THR A 75 -9.09 -1.83 -4.20
CA THR A 75 -9.25 -0.41 -3.84
C THR A 75 -9.82 -0.17 -2.44
N HIS A 76 -10.58 -1.11 -1.87
CA HIS A 76 -11.33 -0.94 -0.60
C HIS A 76 -12.40 0.16 -0.67
N VAL A 77 -12.91 0.51 -1.85
CA VAL A 77 -13.96 1.54 -1.97
C VAL A 77 -15.36 0.95 -1.77
N GLY A 78 -15.59 -0.28 -2.20
CA GLY A 78 -16.86 -0.98 -1.96
C GLY A 78 -17.95 -0.64 -2.97
N THR A 79 -17.58 -0.20 -4.17
CA THR A 79 -18.52 0.02 -5.28
C THR A 79 -19.15 -1.31 -5.71
N ASP A 80 -20.31 -1.23 -6.36
CA ASP A 80 -21.01 -2.43 -6.84
C ASP A 80 -20.23 -3.08 -8.00
N GLU A 81 -19.56 -2.29 -8.84
CA GLU A 81 -18.70 -2.77 -9.93
C GLU A 81 -17.51 -3.57 -9.39
N GLU A 82 -16.77 -3.01 -8.43
CA GLU A 82 -15.66 -3.71 -7.78
C GLU A 82 -16.15 -4.95 -7.03
N ARG A 83 -17.28 -4.85 -6.32
CA ARG A 83 -17.86 -6.00 -5.61
C ARG A 83 -18.22 -7.14 -6.56
N SER A 84 -18.96 -6.86 -7.64
CA SER A 84 -19.35 -7.89 -8.61
C SER A 84 -18.12 -8.55 -9.22
N PHE A 85 -17.15 -7.75 -9.66
CA PHE A 85 -15.91 -8.28 -10.24
C PHE A 85 -15.15 -9.18 -9.27
N LEU A 86 -14.95 -8.73 -8.02
CA LEU A 86 -14.22 -9.51 -7.02
C LEU A 86 -14.97 -10.80 -6.65
N GLN A 87 -16.29 -10.77 -6.51
CA GLN A 87 -17.08 -11.96 -6.22
C GLN A 87 -17.00 -12.98 -7.35
N ASP A 88 -17.06 -12.54 -8.62
CA ASP A 88 -16.95 -13.43 -9.78
C ASP A 88 -15.55 -14.09 -9.83
N GLN A 89 -14.49 -13.32 -9.60
CA GLN A 89 -13.12 -13.84 -9.59
C GLN A 89 -12.88 -14.80 -8.40
N VAL A 90 -13.32 -14.42 -7.19
CA VAL A 90 -13.14 -15.25 -5.99
C VAL A 90 -13.96 -16.53 -6.07
N SER A 91 -15.15 -16.52 -6.69
CA SER A 91 -15.91 -17.74 -6.95
C SER A 91 -15.10 -18.73 -7.79
N GLN A 92 -14.49 -18.27 -8.88
CA GLN A 92 -13.66 -19.12 -9.75
C GLN A 92 -12.42 -19.66 -9.04
N ILE A 93 -11.80 -18.86 -8.17
CA ILE A 93 -10.66 -19.27 -7.35
C ILE A 93 -11.08 -20.38 -6.38
N LEU A 94 -12.22 -20.22 -5.69
CA LEU A 94 -12.72 -21.21 -4.73
C LEU A 94 -13.19 -22.50 -5.41
N ASP A 95 -13.73 -22.44 -6.63
CA ASP A 95 -14.07 -23.61 -7.44
C ASP A 95 -12.83 -24.44 -7.81
N GLY A 96 -11.63 -23.87 -7.70
CA GLY A 96 -10.34 -24.52 -7.90
C GLY A 96 -9.70 -25.10 -6.63
N ASP A 97 -10.46 -25.22 -5.53
CA ASP A 97 -9.97 -25.70 -4.21
C ASP A 97 -8.85 -24.84 -3.60
N ALA A 98 -8.76 -23.56 -3.96
CA ALA A 98 -7.79 -22.63 -3.42
C ALA A 98 -8.26 -22.01 -2.09
N ALA A 99 -7.30 -21.65 -1.23
CA ALA A 99 -7.57 -20.89 -0.01
C ALA A 99 -7.63 -19.38 -0.31
N VAL A 100 -8.58 -18.66 0.30
CA VAL A 100 -8.72 -17.21 0.12
C VAL A 100 -8.71 -16.49 1.47
N TYR A 101 -7.69 -15.68 1.67
CA TYR A 101 -7.52 -14.80 2.82
C TYR A 101 -7.68 -13.34 2.40
N CYS A 102 -8.26 -12.51 3.26
CA CYS A 102 -8.42 -11.09 2.98
C CYS A 102 -8.07 -10.20 4.17
N GLU A 103 -7.62 -8.98 3.92
CA GLU A 103 -7.39 -7.95 4.95
C GLU A 103 -8.67 -7.69 5.77
N GLN A 104 -8.53 -7.45 7.08
CA GLN A 104 -9.69 -7.15 7.94
C GLN A 104 -10.53 -5.99 7.40
N GLY A 105 -11.83 -6.20 7.33
CA GLY A 105 -12.81 -5.24 6.80
C GLY A 105 -13.16 -5.48 5.33
N ILE A 106 -12.38 -6.25 4.56
CA ILE A 106 -12.71 -6.60 3.17
C ILE A 106 -13.89 -7.58 3.12
N ARG A 107 -13.90 -8.59 3.99
CA ARG A 107 -14.92 -9.64 3.94
C ARG A 107 -16.34 -9.11 4.10
N PRO A 108 -16.70 -8.29 5.10
CA PRO A 108 -18.05 -7.74 5.18
C PRO A 108 -18.39 -6.80 4.01
N LEU A 109 -17.39 -6.19 3.36
CA LEU A 109 -17.57 -5.26 2.24
C LEU A 109 -17.86 -5.97 0.91
N TYR A 110 -17.18 -7.09 0.66
CA TYR A 110 -17.23 -7.79 -0.63
C TYR A 110 -17.66 -9.26 -0.56
N PHE A 111 -17.34 -9.97 0.51
CA PHE A 111 -17.40 -11.44 0.56
C PHE A 111 -18.30 -11.97 1.67
N LYS A 112 -19.29 -11.18 2.11
CA LYS A 112 -20.21 -11.58 3.19
C LYS A 112 -20.92 -12.91 2.92
N SER A 113 -21.20 -13.22 1.65
CA SER A 113 -21.83 -14.47 1.19
C SER A 113 -20.87 -15.64 0.96
N PHE A 114 -19.56 -15.45 1.17
CA PHE A 114 -18.54 -16.46 0.94
C PHE A 114 -17.97 -16.94 2.29
N PRO A 115 -18.54 -18.01 2.89
CA PRO A 115 -18.06 -18.53 4.16
C PRO A 115 -16.62 -19.06 4.10
N GLN A 116 -16.15 -19.48 2.92
CA GLN A 116 -14.78 -19.97 2.70
C GLN A 116 -13.71 -18.86 2.69
N VAL A 117 -14.11 -17.59 2.53
CA VAL A 117 -13.16 -16.47 2.59
C VAL A 117 -12.94 -16.09 4.05
N SER A 118 -11.68 -16.07 4.48
CA SER A 118 -11.28 -15.74 5.86
C SER A 118 -10.61 -14.38 5.96
N GLU A 119 -10.92 -13.62 7.01
CA GLU A 119 -10.19 -12.39 7.33
C GLU A 119 -8.90 -12.73 8.07
N MET A 120 -7.78 -12.20 7.61
CA MET A 120 -6.50 -12.29 8.30
C MET A 120 -6.58 -11.55 9.64
N ASP A 121 -5.81 -11.93 10.64
CA ASP A 121 -5.74 -11.15 11.88
C ASP A 121 -4.63 -10.08 11.80
N ASP A 122 -4.90 -8.99 11.07
CA ASP A 122 -3.89 -7.98 10.77
C ASP A 122 -4.15 -6.62 11.47
N TYR A 123 -5.36 -6.06 11.38
CA TYR A 123 -5.70 -4.77 11.98
C TYR A 123 -5.94 -4.82 13.49
N ARG A 124 -6.55 -5.89 14.01
CA ARG A 124 -6.70 -6.10 15.47
C ARG A 124 -5.35 -6.30 16.12
N TRP A 125 -4.46 -7.09 15.53
CA TRP A 125 -3.05 -7.16 15.94
C TRP A 125 -2.39 -5.76 15.98
N ALA A 126 -2.54 -4.98 14.89
CA ALA A 126 -1.94 -3.65 14.81
C ALA A 126 -2.47 -2.70 15.90
N THR A 127 -3.75 -2.80 16.25
CA THR A 127 -4.39 -1.93 17.25
C THR A 127 -4.20 -2.42 18.69
N ALA A 128 -4.19 -3.72 18.95
CA ALA A 128 -3.91 -4.30 20.27
C ALA A 128 -2.50 -3.97 20.77
N SER A 129 -1.54 -3.87 19.85
CA SER A 129 -0.18 -3.45 20.18
C SER A 129 -0.01 -1.95 20.52
N ARG A 130 -1.07 -1.13 20.36
CA ARG A 130 -1.08 0.29 20.75
C ARG A 130 -1.30 0.51 22.24
N THR A 131 -1.98 -0.42 22.94
CA THR A 131 -2.22 -0.29 24.38
C THR A 131 -0.96 -0.50 25.23
N THR A 132 0.10 -1.07 24.64
CA THR A 132 1.41 -1.30 25.26
C THR A 132 2.43 -0.18 25.01
N THR A 133 2.16 0.71 24.04
CA THR A 133 3.02 1.86 23.75
C THR A 133 2.39 3.10 24.37
N GLY A 134 3.03 3.62 25.43
CA GLY A 134 2.52 4.72 26.24
C GLY A 134 2.00 5.91 25.44
N ALA A 135 1.04 6.63 26.04
CA ALA A 135 0.39 7.80 25.45
C ALA A 135 1.43 8.81 24.92
N TYR A 136 1.60 8.84 23.61
CA TYR A 136 2.44 9.82 22.93
C TYR A 136 1.64 11.06 22.58
N THR A 137 2.16 12.18 23.07
CA THR A 137 1.92 13.55 22.66
C THR A 137 2.80 13.80 21.43
N PRO A 138 2.26 14.02 20.22
CA PRO A 138 3.06 14.40 19.06
C PRO A 138 4.07 15.50 19.38
N THR A 139 5.35 15.17 19.40
CA THR A 139 6.43 16.11 19.07
C THR A 139 6.45 16.25 17.55
N VAL A 140 5.42 16.93 17.04
CA VAL A 140 5.61 17.76 15.85
C VAL A 140 6.52 18.89 16.34
N PRO A 141 7.52 19.37 15.57
CA PRO A 141 8.18 20.63 15.92
C PRO A 141 7.09 21.67 16.24
N ASP A 142 7.26 22.45 17.30
CA ASP A 142 6.28 23.47 17.68
C ASP A 142 6.13 24.47 16.53
N PHE A 143 5.08 24.26 15.73
CA PHE A 143 4.61 25.17 14.70
C PHE A 143 3.34 25.87 15.22
N GLY A 144 3.44 26.53 16.38
CA GLY A 144 2.51 27.57 16.81
C GLY A 144 1.02 27.20 16.73
N GLY A 145 0.51 26.47 17.71
CA GLY A 145 -0.91 26.49 18.09
C GLY A 145 -1.92 25.73 17.20
N ILE A 146 -1.53 25.10 16.10
CA ILE A 146 -2.43 24.36 15.20
C ILE A 146 -2.44 22.87 15.56
N ARG A 147 -2.85 22.52 16.78
CA ARG A 147 -2.93 21.12 17.21
C ARG A 147 -4.35 20.62 17.39
N ASP A 148 -5.27 21.50 17.78
CA ASP A 148 -6.63 21.09 18.12
C ASP A 148 -7.62 21.20 16.93
N ASP A 149 -7.27 21.97 15.89
CA ASP A 149 -8.14 22.16 14.71
C ASP A 149 -7.93 21.09 13.61
N LEU A 150 -6.76 20.45 13.53
CA LEU A 150 -6.38 19.59 12.41
C LEU A 150 -7.14 18.24 12.40
N ASP A 151 -7.45 17.69 13.57
CA ASP A 151 -8.17 16.42 13.69
C ASP A 151 -9.64 16.53 13.24
N SER A 152 -10.22 17.73 13.30
CA SER A 152 -11.60 17.98 12.84
C SER A 152 -11.68 18.58 11.43
N LEU A 153 -10.64 19.31 10.97
CA LEU A 153 -10.57 19.84 9.62
C LEU A 153 -10.14 18.80 8.59
N SER A 154 -9.26 17.85 8.90
CA SER A 154 -8.64 17.00 7.87
C SER A 154 -9.63 16.13 7.10
N GLU A 155 -10.66 15.57 7.75
CA GLU A 155 -11.66 14.76 7.04
C GLU A 155 -12.69 15.60 6.27
N ARG A 156 -13.14 16.72 6.82
CA ARG A 156 -14.14 17.60 6.16
C ARG A 156 -13.52 18.47 5.08
N ALA A 157 -12.30 18.96 5.28
CA ALA A 157 -11.55 19.73 4.29
C ALA A 157 -11.08 18.82 3.16
N ARG A 158 -10.60 17.59 3.43
CA ARG A 158 -10.32 16.62 2.34
C ARG A 158 -11.60 16.33 1.57
N ARG A 159 -12.69 15.96 2.23
CA ARG A 159 -13.96 15.65 1.55
C ARG A 159 -14.52 16.84 0.77
N GLY A 160 -14.51 18.04 1.35
CA GLY A 160 -15.00 19.27 0.71
C GLY A 160 -14.13 19.77 -0.45
N VAL A 161 -12.79 19.68 -0.35
CA VAL A 161 -11.89 20.02 -1.46
C VAL A 161 -12.01 18.99 -2.60
N PHE A 162 -12.16 17.71 -2.27
CA PHE A 162 -12.33 16.65 -3.28
C PHE A 162 -13.72 16.66 -3.94
N GLU A 163 -14.78 17.05 -3.23
CA GLU A 163 -16.13 17.25 -3.81
C GLU A 163 -16.21 18.47 -4.72
N VAL A 164 -15.51 19.57 -4.38
CA VAL A 164 -15.43 20.78 -5.24
C VAL A 164 -14.67 20.52 -6.55
N ILE A 165 -13.60 19.72 -6.50
CA ILE A 165 -12.85 19.32 -7.70
C ILE A 165 -13.69 18.35 -8.57
N ALA A 166 -14.37 17.38 -7.95
CA ALA A 166 -15.26 16.45 -8.65
C ALA A 166 -16.51 17.13 -9.26
N ALA A 167 -16.97 18.25 -8.70
CA ALA A 167 -18.03 19.07 -9.26
C ALA A 167 -17.53 20.01 -10.39
N GLY A 168 -16.28 20.49 -10.31
CA GLY A 168 -15.68 21.38 -11.30
C GLY A 168 -15.36 20.72 -12.66
N GLU A 169 -14.97 19.44 -12.66
CA GLU A 169 -14.65 18.69 -13.90
C GLU A 169 -15.87 18.50 -14.81
N ARG A 170 -17.08 18.44 -14.25
CA ARG A 170 -18.32 18.31 -15.02
C ARG A 170 -18.82 19.62 -15.65
N LEU A 171 -18.29 20.78 -15.23
CA LEU A 171 -18.81 22.08 -15.66
C LEU A 171 -17.80 22.97 -16.42
N TYR A 172 -16.48 22.89 -16.18
CA TYR A 172 -15.57 23.93 -16.70
C TYR A 172 -14.19 23.51 -17.25
N GLY A 173 -13.87 22.21 -17.34
CA GLY A 173 -12.66 21.72 -18.06
C GLY A 173 -11.29 22.05 -17.42
N ASN A 174 -10.23 21.54 -18.07
CA ASN A 174 -8.88 21.34 -17.50
C ASN A 174 -8.13 22.59 -16.96
N SER A 175 -8.55 23.82 -17.27
CA SER A 175 -7.86 25.03 -16.80
C SER A 175 -8.17 25.39 -15.34
N VAL A 176 -9.27 24.86 -14.78
CA VAL A 176 -9.69 25.16 -13.41
C VAL A 176 -8.96 24.28 -12.37
N ALA A 177 -8.54 23.07 -12.73
CA ALA A 177 -7.75 22.21 -11.84
C ALA A 177 -6.42 22.86 -11.41
N GLN A 178 -5.82 23.65 -12.31
CA GLN A 178 -4.58 24.37 -12.05
C GLN A 178 -4.81 25.59 -11.14
N GLN A 179 -5.91 26.32 -11.33
CA GLN A 179 -6.28 27.49 -10.50
C GLN A 179 -6.81 27.08 -9.11
N VAL A 180 -7.50 25.94 -9.00
CA VAL A 180 -7.91 25.37 -7.70
C VAL A 180 -6.68 24.86 -6.94
N GLY A 181 -5.67 24.33 -7.63
CA GLY A 181 -4.37 24.01 -7.03
C GLY A 181 -3.69 25.25 -6.40
N GLU A 182 -3.70 26.39 -7.08
CA GLU A 182 -3.15 27.66 -6.55
C GLU A 182 -3.99 28.23 -5.39
N ALA A 183 -5.31 28.16 -5.46
CA ALA A 183 -6.20 28.64 -4.39
C ALA A 183 -6.08 27.78 -3.11
N VAL A 184 -5.91 26.46 -3.25
CA VAL A 184 -5.66 25.52 -2.14
C VAL A 184 -4.24 25.73 -1.57
N SER A 185 -3.26 26.04 -2.41
CA SER A 185 -1.90 26.38 -1.97
C SER A 185 -1.83 27.70 -1.19
N THR A 186 -2.74 28.64 -1.48
CA THR A 186 -2.87 29.91 -0.75
C THR A 186 -3.58 29.73 0.60
N LEU A 187 -4.51 28.77 0.70
CA LEU A 187 -5.25 28.46 1.94
C LEU A 187 -4.45 27.58 2.92
N LEU A 188 -3.46 26.81 2.44
CA LEU A 188 -2.67 25.82 3.20
C LEU A 188 -1.18 26.21 3.31
N GLY A 189 -0.90 27.51 3.27
CA GLY A 189 0.38 28.15 2.92
C GLY A 189 1.66 27.85 3.73
N SER A 190 1.83 26.68 4.34
CA SER A 190 3.15 26.28 4.85
C SER A 190 3.52 24.80 4.77
N HIS A 191 2.64 23.86 4.39
CA HIS A 191 2.97 22.42 4.46
C HIS A 191 2.52 21.58 3.24
N VAL A 192 2.24 22.23 2.10
CA VAL A 192 1.80 21.55 0.85
C VAL A 192 2.91 20.72 0.18
N HIS A 193 4.19 20.93 0.52
CA HIS A 193 5.26 20.10 -0.05
C HIS A 193 5.22 18.62 0.38
N LEU A 194 4.41 18.27 1.40
CA LEU A 194 4.24 16.89 1.88
C LEU A 194 2.94 16.23 1.41
N ALA A 195 1.94 17.01 0.98
CA ALA A 195 0.73 16.52 0.33
C ALA A 195 0.93 16.63 -1.19
N THR A 196 1.80 15.77 -1.73
CA THR A 196 2.33 15.86 -3.08
C THR A 196 1.32 15.40 -4.14
N GLY A 197 1.66 15.60 -5.42
CA GLY A 197 0.89 15.08 -6.56
C GLY A 197 0.67 13.57 -6.57
N ASP A 198 1.44 12.81 -5.77
CA ASP A 198 1.31 11.36 -5.63
C ASP A 198 0.04 10.96 -4.85
N ASP A 199 -0.35 11.74 -3.83
CA ASP A 199 -1.63 11.55 -3.12
C ASP A 199 -2.82 11.75 -4.07
N PHE A 200 -2.69 12.69 -5.00
CA PHE A 200 -3.68 12.93 -6.05
C PHE A 200 -3.70 11.82 -7.12
N GLU A 201 -2.53 11.34 -7.55
CA GLU A 201 -2.43 10.22 -8.51
C GLU A 201 -3.03 8.94 -7.93
N SER A 202 -2.69 8.60 -6.68
CA SER A 202 -3.21 7.41 -6.00
C SER A 202 -4.73 7.48 -5.81
N PHE A 203 -5.27 8.63 -5.40
CA PHE A 203 -6.71 8.84 -5.27
C PHE A 203 -7.43 8.67 -6.62
N ARG A 204 -6.91 9.30 -7.68
CA ARG A 204 -7.48 9.21 -9.03
C ARG A 204 -7.46 7.77 -9.56
N LEU A 205 -6.34 7.06 -9.38
CA LEU A 205 -6.21 5.66 -9.80
C LEU A 205 -7.15 4.75 -9.01
N ARG A 206 -7.25 4.95 -7.69
CA ARG A 206 -8.13 4.19 -6.81
C ARG A 206 -9.59 4.35 -7.22
N ARG A 207 -10.05 5.59 -7.44
CA ARG A 207 -11.41 5.86 -7.91
C ARG A 207 -11.67 5.23 -9.27
N SER A 208 -10.76 5.43 -10.22
CA SER A 208 -10.88 4.86 -11.56
C SER A 208 -10.93 3.32 -11.54
N ALA A 209 -10.20 2.67 -10.62
CA ALA A 209 -10.23 1.21 -10.48
C ALA A 209 -11.47 0.70 -9.75
N ALA A 210 -12.04 1.48 -8.83
CA ALA A 210 -13.30 1.13 -8.17
C ALA A 210 -14.49 1.17 -9.15
N GLU A 211 -14.52 2.18 -10.02
CA GLU A 211 -15.56 2.32 -11.05
C GLU A 211 -15.30 1.41 -12.28
N ASN A 212 -14.06 0.97 -12.49
CA ASN A 212 -13.67 0.05 -13.55
C ASN A 212 -12.58 -0.91 -13.06
N PRO A 213 -12.94 -2.11 -12.57
CA PRO A 213 -11.98 -3.08 -12.03
C PRO A 213 -10.89 -3.53 -13.02
N GLY A 214 -11.10 -3.35 -14.33
CA GLY A 214 -10.04 -3.54 -15.33
C GLY A 214 -8.84 -2.59 -15.15
N GLN A 215 -8.95 -1.54 -14.34
CA GLN A 215 -7.84 -0.63 -14.00
C GLN A 215 -7.08 -1.04 -12.73
N LEU A 216 -7.47 -2.11 -12.02
CA LEU A 216 -6.77 -2.58 -10.82
C LEU A 216 -5.28 -2.85 -11.07
N VAL A 217 -4.93 -3.38 -12.24
CA VAL A 217 -3.54 -3.59 -12.65
C VAL A 217 -2.72 -2.29 -12.69
N ARG A 218 -3.34 -1.16 -13.05
CA ARG A 218 -2.66 0.14 -13.03
C ARG A 218 -2.45 0.65 -11.61
N LEU A 219 -3.44 0.43 -10.74
CA LEU A 219 -3.33 0.79 -9.32
C LEU A 219 -2.23 -0.01 -8.62
N GLN A 220 -2.16 -1.32 -8.86
CA GLN A 220 -1.10 -2.16 -8.28
C GLN A 220 0.28 -1.76 -8.79
N ARG A 221 0.44 -1.52 -10.11
CA ARG A 221 1.70 -1.01 -10.69
C ARG A 221 2.13 0.33 -10.10
N TYR A 222 1.17 1.20 -9.76
CA TYR A 222 1.46 2.45 -9.07
C TYR A 222 2.08 2.19 -7.69
N TYR A 223 1.47 1.34 -6.86
CA TYR A 223 2.02 1.09 -5.53
C TYR A 223 3.35 0.32 -5.54
N ASP A 224 3.57 -0.57 -6.51
CA ASP A 224 4.86 -1.28 -6.70
C ASP A 224 6.03 -0.34 -7.04
N ARG A 225 5.77 0.85 -7.61
CA ARG A 225 6.79 1.88 -7.85
C ARG A 225 6.76 3.02 -6.82
N ALA A 226 5.64 3.23 -6.15
CA ALA A 226 5.47 4.32 -5.20
C ALA A 226 6.24 4.05 -3.90
N PHE A 227 6.46 2.79 -3.52
CA PHE A 227 7.19 2.40 -2.32
C PHE A 227 8.59 1.88 -2.65
N LEU A 228 9.60 2.31 -1.90
CA LEU A 228 10.89 1.64 -1.79
C LEU A 228 10.70 0.23 -1.21
N PRO A 229 11.74 -0.63 -1.26
CA PRO A 229 11.73 -1.90 -0.54
C PRO A 229 11.27 -1.78 0.91
N GLN A 230 10.49 -2.77 1.34
CA GLN A 230 9.78 -2.77 2.61
C GLN A 230 10.63 -2.41 3.85
N PRO A 231 11.91 -2.84 3.99
CA PRO A 231 12.75 -2.43 5.13
C PRO A 231 12.95 -0.92 5.20
N LEU A 232 13.18 -0.26 4.06
CA LEU A 232 13.41 1.17 3.97
C LEU A 232 12.15 1.98 4.31
N GLU A 233 11.00 1.58 3.77
CA GLU A 233 9.70 2.21 4.09
C GLU A 233 9.36 2.08 5.58
N ARG A 234 9.65 0.93 6.19
CA ARG A 234 9.44 0.74 7.64
C ARG A 234 10.38 1.58 8.46
N GLU A 235 11.67 1.63 8.14
CA GLU A 235 12.62 2.46 8.88
C GLU A 235 12.27 3.94 8.77
N TRP A 236 11.91 4.40 7.57
CA TRP A 236 11.40 5.75 7.32
C TRP A 236 10.22 6.07 8.23
N LEU A 237 9.17 5.25 8.19
CA LEU A 237 7.97 5.51 8.99
C LEU A 237 8.21 5.34 10.49
N ARG A 238 9.07 4.42 10.95
CA ARG A 238 9.40 4.34 12.38
C ARG A 238 10.08 5.59 12.91
N ARG A 239 10.80 6.33 12.06
CA ARG A 239 11.42 7.60 12.44
C ARG A 239 10.42 8.76 12.42
N HIS A 240 9.54 8.79 11.44
CA HIS A 240 8.69 9.96 11.16
C HIS A 240 7.23 9.82 11.66
N ASP A 241 6.64 8.64 11.57
CA ASP A 241 5.31 8.32 12.10
C ASP A 241 5.19 6.83 12.50
N PRO A 242 5.65 6.46 13.72
CA PRO A 242 5.61 5.08 14.20
C PRO A 242 4.20 4.50 14.28
N ARG A 243 3.18 5.36 14.47
CA ARG A 243 1.78 4.91 14.54
C ARG A 243 1.27 4.53 13.17
N LEU A 244 1.62 5.32 12.14
CA LEU A 244 1.32 5.01 10.76
C LEU A 244 2.06 3.75 10.32
N GLU A 245 3.37 3.61 10.59
CA GLU A 245 4.13 2.38 10.29
C GLU A 245 3.39 1.14 10.77
N ARG A 246 2.88 1.18 12.01
CA ARG A 246 2.21 0.03 12.63
C ARG A 246 0.92 -0.36 11.93
N VAL A 247 0.11 0.61 11.49
CA VAL A 247 -1.20 0.36 10.85
C VAL A 247 -1.13 0.32 9.33
N SER A 248 0.06 0.47 8.74
CA SER A 248 0.30 0.31 7.31
C SER A 248 1.34 -0.79 7.06
N HIS A 249 2.63 -0.47 7.07
CA HIS A 249 3.69 -1.36 6.62
C HIS A 249 3.97 -2.53 7.57
N ALA A 250 3.76 -2.38 8.89
CA ALA A 250 3.91 -3.51 9.81
C ALA A 250 2.82 -4.56 9.61
N ARG A 251 1.62 -4.18 9.14
CA ARG A 251 0.55 -5.14 8.81
C ARG A 251 0.94 -6.04 7.64
N ASN A 252 1.80 -5.59 6.73
CA ASN A 252 2.28 -6.41 5.61
C ASN A 252 2.98 -7.69 6.11
N GLU A 253 3.79 -7.55 7.16
CA GLU A 253 4.45 -8.66 7.83
C GLU A 253 3.41 -9.61 8.41
N ARG A 254 2.45 -9.04 9.14
CA ARG A 254 1.39 -9.80 9.81
C ARG A 254 0.50 -10.57 8.84
N MET A 255 0.17 -9.98 7.69
CA MET A 255 -0.63 -10.63 6.63
C MET A 255 0.14 -11.80 5.99
N ALA A 256 1.44 -11.62 5.70
CA ALA A 256 2.26 -12.71 5.19
C ALA A 256 2.41 -13.84 6.23
N ASP A 257 2.70 -13.49 7.49
CA ASP A 257 2.78 -14.46 8.58
C ASP A 257 1.46 -15.21 8.77
N TYR A 258 0.32 -14.54 8.64
CA TYR A 258 -0.99 -15.19 8.72
C TYR A 258 -1.15 -16.24 7.62
N ALA A 259 -0.81 -15.88 6.37
CA ALA A 259 -0.95 -16.79 5.23
C ALA A 259 -0.02 -18.01 5.33
N ILE A 260 1.22 -17.84 5.80
CA ILE A 260 2.15 -18.95 6.06
C ILE A 260 1.68 -19.81 7.24
N HIS A 261 1.18 -19.18 8.31
CA HIS A 261 0.71 -19.93 9.48
C HIS A 261 -0.54 -20.76 9.17
N HIS A 262 -1.42 -20.22 8.34
CA HIS A 262 -2.63 -20.88 7.87
C HIS A 262 -2.39 -21.45 6.48
N GLU A 263 -1.23 -22.07 6.23
CA GLU A 263 -1.09 -22.97 5.11
C GLU A 263 -2.09 -24.12 5.29
N ASP A 264 -3.34 -23.88 4.88
CA ASP A 264 -4.31 -24.92 4.62
C ASP A 264 -3.68 -25.89 3.61
N ALA A 265 -4.15 -27.13 3.54
CA ALA A 265 -3.65 -28.13 2.57
C ALA A 265 -3.86 -27.73 1.09
N ALA A 266 -4.35 -26.52 0.81
CA ALA A 266 -4.49 -25.94 -0.51
C ALA A 266 -3.12 -25.63 -1.13
N ARG A 267 -2.98 -25.97 -2.41
CA ARG A 267 -1.77 -25.63 -3.19
C ARG A 267 -1.72 -24.15 -3.59
N ASP A 268 -2.89 -23.55 -3.80
CA ASP A 268 -3.02 -22.15 -4.18
C ASP A 268 -3.64 -21.35 -3.02
N VAL A 269 -2.95 -20.29 -2.61
CA VAL A 269 -3.36 -19.38 -1.54
C VAL A 269 -3.47 -17.97 -2.11
N HIS A 270 -4.67 -17.38 -2.03
CA HIS A 270 -4.95 -16.05 -2.58
C HIS A 270 -5.18 -15.05 -1.44
N LEU A 271 -4.37 -13.99 -1.42
CA LEU A 271 -4.48 -12.88 -0.49
C LEU A 271 -5.13 -11.68 -1.19
N VAL A 272 -6.31 -11.29 -0.75
CA VAL A 272 -7.00 -10.06 -1.21
C VAL A 272 -6.71 -8.95 -0.21
N VAL A 273 -5.94 -7.94 -0.62
CA VAL A 273 -5.45 -6.87 0.26
C VAL A 273 -5.63 -5.50 -0.37
N GLY A 274 -5.56 -4.43 0.41
CA GLY A 274 -5.49 -3.09 -0.14
C GLY A 274 -4.28 -2.96 -1.06
N ALA A 275 -4.42 -2.31 -2.22
CA ALA A 275 -3.35 -2.28 -3.23
C ALA A 275 -2.01 -1.71 -2.72
N ALA A 276 -2.04 -0.85 -1.70
CA ALA A 276 -0.85 -0.34 -1.04
C ALA A 276 -0.09 -1.39 -0.21
N HIS A 277 -0.77 -2.43 0.28
CA HIS A 277 -0.16 -3.50 1.08
C HIS A 277 0.56 -4.55 0.21
N GLY A 278 0.12 -4.73 -1.05
CA GLY A 278 0.61 -5.75 -1.97
C GLY A 278 2.14 -5.87 -2.03
N PRO A 279 2.90 -4.79 -2.33
CA PRO A 279 4.36 -4.85 -2.43
C PRO A 279 5.05 -5.33 -1.15
N GLY A 280 4.56 -4.90 0.02
CA GLY A 280 5.14 -5.32 1.28
C GLY A 280 4.78 -6.74 1.67
N VAL A 281 3.56 -7.20 1.37
CA VAL A 281 3.16 -8.60 1.58
C VAL A 281 4.02 -9.52 0.70
N ARG A 282 4.18 -9.16 -0.58
CA ARG A 282 5.10 -9.86 -1.50
C ARG A 282 6.51 -9.95 -0.92
N TYR A 283 7.06 -8.84 -0.43
CA TYR A 283 8.40 -8.82 0.17
C TYR A 283 8.58 -9.87 1.29
N TYR A 284 7.59 -10.01 2.18
CA TYR A 284 7.70 -10.99 3.28
C TYR A 284 7.51 -12.43 2.81
N LEU A 285 6.62 -12.69 1.86
CA LEU A 285 6.49 -14.00 1.24
C LEU A 285 7.78 -14.42 0.50
N GLU A 286 8.41 -13.49 -0.23
CA GLU A 286 9.73 -13.71 -0.82
C GLU A 286 10.79 -13.98 0.26
N ALA A 287 10.71 -13.33 1.43
CA ALA A 287 11.65 -13.59 2.52
C ALA A 287 11.51 -14.99 3.12
N PHE A 288 10.30 -15.57 3.15
CA PHE A 288 10.11 -16.98 3.50
C PHE A 288 10.69 -17.91 2.44
N ARG A 289 10.39 -17.65 1.15
CA ARG A 289 10.96 -18.41 0.01
C ARG A 289 12.49 -18.45 0.05
N ASP A 290 13.12 -17.34 0.40
CA ASP A 290 14.57 -17.17 0.36
C ASP A 290 15.25 -17.56 1.68
N ASP A 291 14.56 -18.21 2.62
CA ASP A 291 15.06 -18.57 3.97
C ASP A 291 15.59 -17.36 4.78
N ARG A 292 15.17 -16.15 4.43
CA ARG A 292 15.50 -14.91 5.17
C ARG A 292 14.57 -14.67 6.36
N ARG A 293 13.52 -15.48 6.49
CA ARG A 293 12.53 -15.42 7.57
C ARG A 293 12.06 -16.83 7.90
N GLU A 294 12.01 -17.15 9.19
CA GLU A 294 11.48 -18.43 9.68
C GLU A 294 9.95 -18.39 9.82
N SER A 295 9.28 -19.50 9.49
CA SER A 295 7.83 -19.64 9.65
C SER A 295 7.38 -19.37 11.09
N PRO A 296 6.28 -18.63 11.30
CA PRO A 296 5.80 -18.28 12.63
C PRO A 296 5.30 -19.51 13.39
N THR A 297 6.11 -20.00 14.34
CA THR A 297 5.79 -21.17 15.17
C THR A 297 4.73 -20.92 16.24
N ASN A 298 4.46 -19.66 16.60
CA ASN A 298 3.48 -19.26 17.61
C ASN A 298 2.70 -18.01 17.16
N PHE A 299 1.78 -18.17 16.21
CA PHE A 299 0.91 -17.08 15.78
C PHE A 299 -0.20 -16.83 16.81
N GLN A 300 -0.13 -15.71 17.54
CA GLN A 300 -1.15 -15.29 18.50
C GLN A 300 -2.26 -14.51 17.80
N PHE A 301 -3.54 -14.81 18.07
CA PHE A 301 -4.68 -14.09 17.49
C PHE A 301 -5.20 -12.97 18.42
N TYR A 302 -5.78 -11.93 17.83
CA TYR A 302 -6.30 -10.73 18.50
C TYR A 302 -7.77 -10.41 18.17
#